data_AF-A0A1E4UT81-F1
#
_entry.id   AF-A0A1E4UT81-F1
#
_cell.length_a   1.000
_cell.length_b   1.000
_cell.length_c   1.000
_cell.angle_alpha   90.00
_cell.angle_beta   90.00
_cell.angle_gamma   90.00
#
_symmetry.space_group_name_H-M   'P 1'
#
loop_
_entity.id
_entity.type
_entity.pdbx_description
1 polymer ?
#
loop_
_entity_poly.entity_id
_entity_poly.type
_entity_poly.pdbx_seq_one_letter_code
_entity_poly.pdbx_strand_id
1 'polypeptide(L)'
;MVLIIEDQTGFLNGAQWLDRYSSALPQLLPRLIDCILELNSQNIYHLDLWLGNFMLSDSPTPTIKVIDFENCFLRQTLFSAETLGYQLGLLFEFKLHAYIDEANYDQLVHTKLIKFPGLDQKKFVEFYEYFKRHGAGRKERYFIPQQGQLITGKPTRG
;
A
#
# COMPACT_ATOMS: atom_id res chain seq x y z
N MET A 1 -28.67 2.30 0.68
CA MET A 1 -27.73 3.43 0.60
C MET A 1 -27.15 3.43 -0.79
N VAL A 2 -27.23 4.54 -1.52
CA VAL A 2 -26.62 4.70 -2.84
C VAL A 2 -25.42 5.63 -2.67
N LEU A 3 -24.26 5.23 -3.18
CA LEU A 3 -23.05 6.06 -3.20
C LEU A 3 -22.88 6.62 -4.62
N ILE A 4 -22.73 7.94 -4.74
CA ILE A 4 -22.41 8.61 -6.00
C ILE A 4 -20.99 9.16 -5.86
N ILE A 5 -20.12 8.82 -6.80
CA ILE A 5 -18.71 9.24 -6.84
C ILE A 5 -18.42 10.00 -8.13
N GLU A 6 -17.39 10.84 -8.11
CA GLU A 6 -16.90 11.57 -9.28
C GLU A 6 -16.49 10.60 -10.41
N ASP A 7 -16.83 10.96 -11.66
CA ASP A 7 -16.31 10.26 -12.84
C ASP A 7 -14.78 10.40 -12.92
N GLN A 8 -14.09 9.29 -13.19
CA GLN A 8 -12.64 9.23 -13.30
C GLN A 8 -12.18 9.03 -14.75
N THR A 9 -13.00 9.43 -15.73
CA THR A 9 -12.60 9.48 -17.14
C THR A 9 -11.26 10.21 -17.31
N GLY A 10 -10.32 9.59 -18.04
CA GLY A 10 -8.95 10.10 -18.22
C GLY A 10 -7.93 9.59 -17.19
N PHE A 11 -8.36 8.75 -16.24
CA PHE A 11 -7.47 8.04 -15.33
C PHE A 11 -7.37 6.55 -15.70
N LEU A 12 -6.20 5.99 -15.45
CA LEU A 12 -5.91 4.55 -15.50
C LEU A 12 -5.77 4.05 -14.07
N ASN A 13 -6.15 2.80 -13.80
CA ASN A 13 -5.69 2.19 -12.55
C ASN A 13 -4.16 2.01 -12.60
N GLY A 14 -3.49 1.98 -11.45
CA GLY A 14 -2.02 1.99 -11.41
C GLY A 14 -1.40 0.79 -12.14
N ALA A 15 -2.08 -0.36 -12.15
CA ALA A 15 -1.63 -1.54 -12.88
C ALA A 15 -1.63 -1.32 -14.39
N GLN A 16 -2.67 -0.70 -14.94
CA GLN A 16 -2.75 -0.28 -16.35
C GLN A 16 -1.75 0.82 -16.68
N TRP A 17 -1.54 1.75 -15.75
CA TRP A 17 -0.56 2.82 -15.93
C TRP A 17 0.87 2.28 -16.08
N LEU A 18 1.25 1.25 -15.30
CA LEU A 18 2.58 0.62 -15.42
C LEU A 18 2.79 -0.07 -16.77
N ASP A 19 1.75 -0.66 -17.34
CA ASP A 19 1.85 -1.28 -18.67
C ASP A 19 2.23 -0.24 -19.75
N ARG A 20 1.98 1.05 -19.49
CA ARG A 20 2.24 2.15 -20.42
C ARG A 20 3.46 3.00 -20.09
N TYR A 21 3.72 3.23 -18.80
CA TYR A 21 4.70 4.20 -18.31
C TYR A 21 5.69 3.60 -17.30
N SER A 22 6.00 2.31 -17.41
CA SER A 22 6.92 1.61 -16.49
C SER A 22 8.26 2.32 -16.27
N SER A 23 8.81 2.98 -17.31
CA SER A 23 10.06 3.76 -17.19
C SER A 23 9.97 4.96 -16.23
N ALA A 24 8.76 5.43 -15.93
CA ALA A 24 8.48 6.51 -14.99
C ALA A 24 8.15 6.02 -13.56
N LEU A 25 8.13 4.69 -13.33
CA LEU A 25 7.92 4.11 -11.99
C LEU A 25 8.88 4.68 -10.92
N PRO A 26 10.19 4.88 -11.18
CA PRO A 26 11.09 5.43 -10.17
C PRO A 26 10.69 6.81 -9.64
N GLN A 27 9.98 7.63 -10.44
CA GLN A 27 9.47 8.92 -9.99
C GLN A 27 8.07 8.81 -9.34
N LEU A 28 7.27 7.83 -9.73
CA LEU A 28 5.94 7.59 -9.18
C LEU A 28 5.98 6.92 -7.81
N LEU A 29 6.80 5.89 -7.65
CA LEU A 29 6.78 5.03 -6.47
C LEU A 29 6.98 5.77 -5.14
N PRO A 30 7.93 6.73 -5.01
CA PRO A 30 8.07 7.51 -3.79
C PRO A 30 6.78 8.27 -3.42
N ARG A 31 6.00 8.69 -4.43
CA ARG A 31 4.73 9.42 -4.24
C ARG A 31 3.59 8.50 -3.83
N LEU A 32 3.57 7.25 -4.30
CA LEU A 32 2.60 6.24 -3.84
C LEU A 32 2.82 5.92 -2.36
N ILE A 33 4.09 5.76 -1.95
CA ILE A 33 4.45 5.57 -0.54
C ILE A 33 4.04 6.80 0.28
N ASP A 34 4.29 8.01 -0.22
CA ASP A 34 3.84 9.24 0.45
C ASP A 34 2.32 9.27 0.64
N CYS A 35 1.52 8.82 -0.34
CA CYS A 35 0.08 8.72 -0.20
C CYS A 35 -0.34 7.77 0.95
N ILE A 36 0.31 6.60 1.09
CA ILE A 36 0.01 5.66 2.18
C ILE A 36 0.33 6.31 3.53
N LEU A 37 1.48 6.97 3.63
CA LEU A 37 1.92 7.63 4.85
C LEU A 37 1.01 8.81 5.23
N GLU A 38 0.55 9.58 4.25
CA GLU A 38 -0.39 10.68 4.44
C GLU A 38 -1.77 10.18 4.91
N LEU A 39 -2.28 9.10 4.32
CA LEU A 39 -3.54 8.48 4.78
C LEU A 39 -3.42 8.00 6.24
N ASN A 40 -2.31 7.33 6.58
CA ASN A 40 -2.09 6.84 7.93
C ASN A 40 -1.93 7.98 8.95
N SER A 41 -1.35 9.12 8.56
CA SER A 41 -1.25 10.31 9.43
C SER A 41 -2.63 10.87 9.81
N GLN A 42 -3.63 10.65 8.94
CA GLN A 42 -5.02 11.02 9.15
C GLN A 42 -5.87 9.90 9.78
N ASN A 43 -5.23 8.83 10.27
CA ASN A 43 -5.89 7.63 10.82
C ASN A 43 -6.79 6.89 9.81
N ILE A 44 -6.45 6.98 8.53
CA ILE A 44 -7.10 6.26 7.43
C ILE A 44 -6.16 5.15 6.98
N TYR A 45 -6.41 3.91 7.40
CA TYR A 45 -5.59 2.78 6.99
C TYR A 45 -6.33 2.01 5.90
N HIS A 46 -5.92 2.21 4.65
CA HIS A 46 -6.46 1.46 3.52
C HIS A 46 -5.87 0.04 3.50
N LEU A 47 -6.70 -0.96 3.80
CA LEU A 47 -6.25 -2.34 4.02
C LEU A 47 -6.19 -3.18 2.74
N ASP A 48 -6.45 -2.58 1.58
CA ASP A 48 -6.29 -3.21 0.28
C ASP A 48 -5.61 -2.27 -0.73
N LEU A 49 -4.65 -1.47 -0.27
CA LEU A 49 -4.03 -0.44 -1.12
C LEU A 49 -2.87 -0.99 -1.95
N TRP A 50 -3.21 -1.88 -2.87
CA TRP A 50 -2.30 -2.31 -3.94
C TRP A 50 -2.41 -1.35 -5.13
N LEU A 51 -1.53 -1.53 -6.12
CA LEU A 51 -1.38 -0.61 -7.24
C LEU A 51 -2.69 -0.32 -8.01
N GLY A 52 -3.59 -1.30 -8.13
CA GLY A 52 -4.88 -1.15 -8.82
C GLY A 52 -5.88 -0.24 -8.11
N ASN A 53 -5.67 0.03 -6.82
CA ASN A 53 -6.50 0.96 -6.04
C ASN A 53 -5.93 2.39 -6.02
N PHE A 54 -4.94 2.67 -6.87
CA PHE A 54 -4.56 4.01 -7.28
C PHE A 54 -5.10 4.32 -8.68
N MET A 55 -5.81 5.43 -8.82
CA MET A 55 -6.14 6.02 -10.12
C MET A 55 -5.09 7.08 -10.46
N LEU A 56 -4.50 6.93 -11.64
CA LEU A 56 -3.41 7.75 -12.14
C LEU A 56 -3.84 8.41 -13.45
N SER A 57 -3.69 9.73 -13.57
CA SER A 57 -3.98 10.39 -14.86
C SER A 57 -3.07 9.82 -15.96
N ASP A 58 -3.58 9.70 -17.18
CA ASP A 58 -2.86 9.09 -18.32
C ASP A 58 -1.66 9.94 -18.83
N SER A 59 -0.57 9.96 -18.05
CA SER A 59 0.65 10.75 -18.25
C SER A 59 1.83 10.16 -17.48
N PRO A 60 3.09 10.32 -17.94
CA PRO A 60 4.29 9.88 -17.20
C PRO A 60 4.49 10.58 -15.85
N THR A 61 3.85 11.73 -15.61
CA THR A 61 3.86 12.44 -14.31
C THR A 61 2.45 12.54 -13.74
N PRO A 62 1.85 11.42 -13.33
CA PRO A 62 0.42 11.37 -13.09
C PRO A 62 0.03 12.14 -11.81
N THR A 63 -1.18 12.68 -11.80
CA THR A 63 -1.89 12.96 -10.55
C THR A 63 -2.34 11.63 -9.94
N ILE A 64 -2.33 11.53 -8.60
CA ILE A 64 -2.61 10.30 -7.88
C ILE A 64 -3.92 10.49 -7.11
N LYS A 65 -4.87 9.58 -7.31
CA LYS A 65 -6.08 9.44 -6.48
C LYS A 65 -6.10 8.03 -5.90
N VAL A 66 -6.41 7.91 -4.62
CA VAL A 66 -6.70 6.60 -4.00
C VAL A 66 -8.19 6.35 -4.16
N ILE A 67 -8.58 5.12 -4.46
CA ILE A 67 -9.98 4.70 -4.60
C ILE A 67 -10.24 3.45 -3.75
N ASP A 68 -11.49 2.99 -3.74
CA ASP A 68 -11.91 1.73 -3.11
C ASP A 68 -11.77 1.69 -1.58
N PHE A 69 -12.25 2.75 -0.92
CA PHE A 69 -12.24 2.90 0.54
C PHE A 69 -13.19 1.93 1.29
N GLU A 70 -13.75 0.92 0.64
CA GLU A 70 -14.64 -0.06 1.29
C GLU A 70 -13.89 -0.89 2.34
N ASN A 71 -12.58 -1.08 2.16
CA ASN A 71 -11.72 -1.88 3.03
C ASN A 71 -10.74 -0.99 3.82
N CYS A 72 -11.27 0.07 4.43
CA CYS A 72 -10.51 0.96 5.30
C CYS A 72 -10.76 0.72 6.79
N PHE A 73 -9.73 0.93 7.59
CA PHE A 73 -9.83 1.12 9.03
C PHE A 73 -9.71 2.61 9.34
N LEU A 74 -10.83 3.23 9.76
CA LEU A 74 -11.00 4.69 9.87
C LEU A 74 -10.97 5.17 11.33
N ARG A 75 -9.93 4.78 12.08
CA ARG A 75 -9.71 5.20 13.46
C ARG A 75 -8.26 4.98 13.85
N GLN A 76 -7.83 5.63 14.93
CA GLN A 76 -6.51 5.41 15.49
C GLN A 76 -6.31 3.93 15.88
N THR A 77 -5.10 3.43 15.66
CA THR A 77 -4.67 2.09 16.10
C THR A 77 -3.42 2.19 16.97
N LEU A 78 -3.29 1.26 17.91
CA LEU A 78 -2.05 1.02 18.66
C LEU A 78 -1.02 0.20 17.84
N PHE A 79 -1.45 -0.36 16.71
CA PHE A 79 -0.69 -1.27 15.85
C PHE A 79 -0.32 -0.60 14.52
N SER A 80 0.08 0.67 14.59
CA SER A 80 0.37 1.47 13.39
C SER A 80 1.60 0.96 12.65
N ALA A 81 2.59 0.42 13.36
CA ALA A 81 3.79 -0.17 12.77
C ALA A 81 3.49 -1.44 11.98
N GLU A 82 2.72 -2.35 12.58
CA GLU A 82 2.25 -3.59 11.95
C GLU A 82 1.40 -3.28 10.71
N THR A 83 0.48 -2.30 10.84
CA THR A 83 -0.42 -1.91 9.76
C THR A 83 0.35 -1.29 8.59
N LEU A 84 1.32 -0.42 8.86
CA LEU A 84 2.17 0.16 7.83
C LEU A 84 3.06 -0.89 7.16
N GLY A 85 3.61 -1.83 7.94
CA GLY A 85 4.37 -2.96 7.42
C GLY A 85 3.54 -3.80 6.45
N TYR A 86 2.30 -4.10 6.81
CA TYR A 86 1.35 -4.77 5.94
C TYR A 86 1.10 -3.97 4.64
N GLN A 87 0.77 -2.68 4.72
CA GLN A 87 0.45 -1.87 3.55
C GLN A 87 1.61 -1.75 2.57
N LEU A 88 2.83 -1.52 3.07
CA LEU A 88 4.02 -1.43 2.22
C LEU A 88 4.47 -2.79 1.68
N GLY A 89 4.23 -3.89 2.40
CA GLY A 89 4.41 -5.24 1.88
C GLY A 89 3.44 -5.55 0.73
N LEU A 90 2.15 -5.25 0.94
CA LEU A 90 1.09 -5.45 -0.07
C LEU A 90 1.35 -4.64 -1.35
N LEU A 91 1.79 -3.39 -1.22
CA LEU A 91 2.09 -2.54 -2.37
C LEU A 91 3.17 -3.18 -3.28
N PHE A 92 4.17 -3.84 -2.69
CA PHE A 92 5.24 -4.52 -3.44
C PHE A 92 4.80 -5.85 -4.04
N GLU A 93 4.13 -6.67 -3.24
CA GLU A 93 3.74 -8.04 -3.61
C GLU A 93 2.87 -8.04 -4.88
N PHE A 94 1.90 -7.13 -4.96
CA PHE A 94 0.96 -7.16 -6.07
C PHE A 94 1.44 -6.31 -7.25
N LYS A 95 1.93 -6.99 -8.30
CA LYS A 95 2.50 -6.47 -9.56
C LYS A 95 3.81 -5.69 -9.46
N LEU A 96 4.09 -4.95 -8.39
CA LEU A 96 5.27 -4.07 -8.34
C LEU A 96 6.59 -4.83 -8.42
N HIS A 97 6.68 -6.01 -7.81
CA HIS A 97 7.87 -6.86 -7.81
C HIS A 97 8.37 -7.24 -9.23
N ALA A 98 7.53 -7.13 -10.26
CA ALA A 98 7.91 -7.37 -11.65
C ALA A 98 8.64 -6.19 -12.31
N TYR A 99 8.63 -5.00 -11.70
CA TYR A 99 9.16 -3.76 -12.26
C TYR A 99 10.26 -3.10 -11.42
N ILE A 100 10.42 -3.52 -10.16
CA ILE A 100 11.49 -3.07 -9.26
C ILE A 100 11.95 -4.26 -8.42
N ASP A 101 13.27 -4.42 -8.27
CA ASP A 101 13.81 -5.45 -7.39
C ASP A 101 13.58 -5.10 -5.91
N GLU A 102 13.54 -6.15 -5.09
CA GLU A 102 13.22 -6.04 -3.67
C GLU A 102 14.21 -5.12 -2.93
N ALA A 103 15.51 -5.17 -3.26
CA ALA A 103 16.52 -4.36 -2.58
C ALA A 103 16.35 -2.85 -2.84
N ASN A 104 16.06 -2.47 -4.09
CA ASN A 104 15.77 -1.08 -4.43
C ASN A 104 14.46 -0.58 -3.80
N TYR A 105 13.44 -1.45 -3.74
CA TYR A 105 12.20 -1.13 -3.05
C TYR A 105 12.41 -0.93 -1.54
N ASP A 106 13.12 -1.86 -0.89
CA ASP A 106 13.46 -1.80 0.54
C ASP A 106 14.26 -0.53 0.88
N GLN A 107 15.26 -0.18 0.06
CA GLN A 107 16.06 1.02 0.25
C GLN A 107 15.20 2.29 0.20
N LEU A 108 14.23 2.35 -0.70
CA LEU A 108 13.30 3.47 -0.81
C LEU A 108 12.38 3.56 0.43
N VAL A 109 11.80 2.43 0.84
CA VAL A 109 10.95 2.34 2.03
C VAL A 109 11.72 2.81 3.27
N HIS A 110 12.92 2.26 3.50
CA HIS A 110 13.77 2.68 4.62
C HIS A 110 14.07 4.18 4.59
N THR A 111 14.41 4.72 3.42
CA THR A 111 14.68 6.16 3.27
C THR A 111 13.47 7.04 3.64
N LYS A 112 12.26 6.60 3.31
CA LYS A 112 11.02 7.30 3.69
C LYS A 112 10.74 7.20 5.19
N LEU A 113 10.93 6.01 5.78
CA LEU A 113 10.60 5.75 7.19
C LEU A 113 11.57 6.36 8.20
N ILE A 114 12.81 6.70 7.81
CA ILE A 114 13.73 7.47 8.66
C ILE A 114 13.09 8.77 9.16
N LYS A 115 12.15 9.34 8.39
CA LYS A 115 11.46 10.60 8.71
C LYS A 115 10.24 10.44 9.62
N PHE A 116 9.90 9.21 10.04
CA PHE A 116 8.75 8.91 10.90
C PHE A 116 9.20 8.56 12.32
N PRO A 117 9.41 9.58 13.19
CA PRO A 117 9.79 9.34 14.58
C PRO A 117 8.67 8.62 15.33
N GLY A 118 9.02 7.59 16.11
CA GLY A 118 8.07 6.83 16.93
C GLY A 118 7.51 5.55 16.31
N LEU A 119 7.92 5.19 15.08
CA LEU A 119 7.59 3.89 14.50
C LEU A 119 8.34 2.76 15.25
N ASP A 120 7.63 1.74 15.73
CA ASP A 120 8.25 0.51 16.19
C ASP A 120 8.83 -0.25 14.98
N GLN A 121 10.11 -0.07 14.74
CA GLN A 121 10.82 -0.64 13.60
C GLN A 121 10.78 -2.16 13.59
N LYS A 122 10.81 -2.81 14.76
CA LYS A 122 10.81 -4.27 14.84
C LYS A 122 9.46 -4.82 14.39
N LYS A 123 8.36 -4.22 14.87
CA LYS A 123 7.00 -4.58 14.48
C LYS A 123 6.71 -4.29 13.02
N PHE A 124 7.19 -3.14 12.53
CA PHE A 124 7.12 -2.82 11.11
C PHE A 124 7.78 -3.90 10.25
N VAL A 125 9.06 -4.23 10.52
CA VAL A 125 9.85 -5.19 9.72
C VAL A 125 9.22 -6.58 9.74
N GLU A 126 8.72 -7.04 10.90
CA GLU A 126 8.05 -8.34 11.04
C GLU A 126 6.87 -8.49 10.04
N PHE A 127 6.02 -7.47 9.93
CA PHE A 127 4.89 -7.49 9.01
C PHE A 127 5.30 -7.24 7.56
N TYR A 128 6.20 -6.28 7.35
CA TYR A 128 6.69 -5.90 6.04
C TYR A 128 7.32 -7.07 5.28
N GLU A 129 8.25 -7.79 5.91
CA GLU A 129 8.91 -8.95 5.30
C GLU A 129 7.94 -10.09 5.02
N TYR A 130 6.95 -10.30 5.90
CA TYR A 130 5.94 -11.33 5.67
C TYR A 130 5.07 -10.99 4.46
N PHE A 131 4.50 -9.77 4.43
CA PHE A 131 3.50 -9.39 3.43
C PHE A 131 4.07 -8.99 2.06
N LYS A 132 5.38 -8.75 1.94
CA LYS A 132 6.05 -8.67 0.63
C LYS A 132 5.93 -9.96 -0.19
N ARG A 133 5.71 -11.10 0.48
CA ARG A 133 5.76 -12.45 -0.13
C ARG A 133 4.48 -13.27 0.09
N HIS A 134 3.58 -12.78 0.92
CA HIS A 134 2.35 -13.48 1.29
C HIS A 134 1.19 -12.49 1.29
N GLY A 135 0.04 -12.90 0.77
CA GLY A 135 -1.19 -12.11 0.91
C GLY A 135 -1.85 -12.29 2.28
N ALA A 136 -2.79 -11.40 2.61
CA ALA A 136 -3.76 -11.61 3.68
C ALA A 136 -5.16 -11.77 3.10
N GLY A 137 -5.92 -12.73 3.62
CA GLY A 137 -7.36 -12.83 3.35
C GLY A 137 -8.15 -11.69 3.99
N ARG A 138 -9.35 -11.39 3.48
CA ARG A 138 -10.16 -10.24 3.92
C ARG A 138 -10.29 -10.10 5.44
N LYS A 139 -10.55 -11.18 6.17
CA LYS A 139 -10.68 -11.16 7.64
C LYS A 139 -9.36 -10.84 8.34
N GLU A 140 -8.24 -11.37 7.85
CA GLU A 140 -6.92 -11.22 8.46
C GLU A 140 -6.46 -9.77 8.42
N ARG A 141 -6.71 -9.09 7.29
CA ARG A 141 -6.39 -7.68 7.10
C ARG A 141 -6.97 -6.80 8.21
N TYR A 142 -8.16 -7.12 8.72
CA TYR A 142 -8.81 -6.38 9.81
C TYR A 142 -8.22 -6.69 11.20
N PHE A 143 -7.61 -7.86 11.41
CA PHE A 143 -6.96 -8.16 12.69
C PHE A 143 -5.65 -7.40 12.88
N ILE A 144 -5.00 -6.98 11.79
CA ILE A 144 -3.74 -6.22 11.84
C ILE A 144 -3.92 -4.89 12.60
N PRO A 145 -4.75 -3.93 12.15
CA PRO A 145 -4.95 -2.67 12.85
C PRO A 145 -5.79 -2.81 14.14
N GLN A 146 -6.43 -3.96 14.39
CA GLN A 146 -7.23 -4.18 15.60
C GLN A 146 -6.46 -4.84 16.74
N GLN A 147 -5.50 -5.71 16.42
CA GLN A 147 -4.87 -6.62 17.38
C GLN A 147 -3.36 -6.79 17.16
N GLY A 148 -2.78 -6.22 16.09
CA GLY A 148 -1.38 -6.42 15.75
C GLY A 148 -1.04 -7.88 15.43
N GLN A 149 -2.03 -8.65 14.96
CA GLN A 149 -1.88 -10.09 14.80
C GLN A 149 -1.37 -10.46 13.41
N LEU A 150 -0.25 -11.18 13.38
CA LEU A 150 0.26 -11.84 12.18
C LEU A 150 -0.24 -13.27 12.14
N ILE A 151 -1.06 -13.61 11.14
CA ILE A 151 -1.55 -14.98 10.93
C ILE A 151 -0.74 -15.59 9.79
N THR A 152 0.16 -16.53 10.13
CA THR A 152 1.04 -17.20 9.17
C THR A 152 0.46 -18.55 8.72
N GLY A 153 0.81 -18.99 7.50
CA GLY A 153 0.56 -20.38 7.05
C GLY A 153 -0.65 -20.62 6.14
N LYS A 154 -1.14 -19.62 5.39
CA LYS A 154 -2.10 -19.86 4.31
C LYS A 154 -1.44 -19.74 2.93
N PRO A 155 -1.72 -20.67 1.99
CA PRO A 155 -1.22 -20.56 0.62
C PRO A 155 -1.83 -19.35 -0.08
N THR A 156 -1.05 -18.72 -0.97
CA THR A 156 -1.50 -17.65 -1.84
C THR A 156 -2.68 -18.10 -2.70
N ARG A 157 -3.63 -17.19 -2.94
CA ARG A 157 -4.67 -17.42 -3.95
C ARG A 157 -3.98 -17.54 -5.31
N GLY A 158 -4.03 -18.72 -5.90
CA GLY A 158 -3.76 -18.92 -7.32
C GLY A 158 -4.84 -18.30 -8.20
#